data_AF-A0A1M6Q7M7-F1
#
_entry.id   AF-A0A1M6Q7M7-F1
#
_cell.length_a   1.000
_cell.length_b   1.000
_cell.length_c   1.000
_cell.angle_alpha   90.00
_cell.angle_beta   90.00
_cell.angle_gamma   90.00
#
_symmetry.space_group_name_H-M   'P 1'
#
loop_
_entity.id
_entity.type
_entity.pdbx_description
1 polymer ?
#
loop_
_entity_poly.entity_id
_entity_poly.type
_entity_poly.pdbx_seq_one_letter_code
_entity_poly.pdbx_strand_id
1 'polypeptide(L)'
;MKGKALQTKLQDVVDAFARRAQDELEYRLKKWPADLSQNEVHEVIGALLARQVTLAVQLASSFSSWNGHVGPLFLRTMADVYINIAWVLCDPDDRAKKFILYGLGQAKLELEHRRADLATREAKRGEIERNQIQEDWINRQRATFLTDVNLGSWSGISTRTMADEAGCLDFYNYVYTPFSSCTHSTWYHVARYNLIPCNNPLHRYHSVPAIIDIPLDPHYLHLAARYLQKTLAKFDEVFGKFTRRKSALDVLTDGLAKLEREAAKPSRRRRSKRA
;
A
#
# COMPACT_ATOMS: atom_id res chain seq x y z
N MET A 1 -9.22 16.77 28.61
CA MET A 1 -10.56 16.45 28.06
C MET A 1 -10.71 16.75 26.57
N LYS A 2 -10.25 17.90 26.02
CA LYS A 2 -10.38 18.21 24.58
C LYS A 2 -9.63 17.25 23.63
N GLY A 3 -8.41 16.83 23.97
CA GLY A 3 -7.61 15.92 23.13
C GLY A 3 -8.23 14.53 22.96
N LYS A 4 -8.73 13.92 24.04
CA LYS A 4 -9.39 12.61 24.00
C LYS A 4 -10.67 12.64 23.15
N ALA A 5 -11.47 13.71 23.25
CA ALA A 5 -12.67 13.86 22.44
C ALA A 5 -12.37 14.05 20.93
N LEU A 6 -11.30 14.78 20.59
CA LEU A 6 -10.87 14.94 19.21
C LEU A 6 -10.34 13.62 18.64
N GLN A 7 -9.56 12.87 19.43
CA GLN A 7 -9.05 11.55 19.06
C GLN A 7 -10.19 10.57 18.78
N THR A 8 -11.23 10.53 19.63
CA THR A 8 -12.41 9.70 19.38
C THR A 8 -13.11 10.07 18.08
N LYS A 9 -13.33 11.36 17.82
CA LYS A 9 -13.99 11.78 16.57
C LYS A 9 -13.14 11.49 15.33
N LEU A 10 -11.82 11.58 15.44
CA LEU A 10 -10.91 11.20 14.36
C LEU A 10 -10.96 9.69 14.10
N GLN A 11 -11.03 8.88 15.16
CA GLN A 11 -11.26 7.44 15.05
C GLN A 11 -12.58 7.15 14.32
N ASP A 12 -13.67 7.84 14.65
CA ASP A 12 -14.96 7.65 13.98
C ASP A 12 -14.88 7.92 12.47
N VAL A 13 -14.10 8.94 12.06
CA VAL A 13 -13.85 9.26 10.64
C VAL A 13 -13.02 8.17 9.96
N VAL A 14 -11.97 7.69 10.62
CA VAL A 14 -11.12 6.59 10.13
C VAL A 14 -11.93 5.30 9.96
N ASP A 15 -12.77 4.97 10.95
CA ASP A 15 -13.60 3.77 10.91
C ASP A 15 -14.66 3.86 9.80
N ALA A 16 -15.23 5.06 9.59
CA ALA A 16 -16.17 5.29 8.49
C ALA A 16 -15.48 5.15 7.12
N PHE A 17 -14.26 5.67 6.97
CA PHE A 17 -13.44 5.45 5.78
C PHE A 17 -13.16 3.96 5.55
N ALA A 18 -12.71 3.25 6.58
CA ALA A 18 -12.33 1.84 6.46
C ALA A 18 -13.51 0.95 6.08
N ARG A 19 -14.67 1.11 6.75
CA ARG A 19 -15.91 0.42 6.38
C ARG A 19 -16.30 0.72 4.94
N ARG A 20 -16.19 1.99 4.54
CA ARG A 20 -16.57 2.39 3.17
C ARG A 20 -15.65 1.78 2.12
N ALA A 21 -14.34 1.74 2.36
CA ALA A 21 -13.37 1.12 1.47
C ALA A 21 -13.66 -0.38 1.27
N GLN A 22 -14.01 -1.09 2.34
CA GLN A 22 -14.40 -2.50 2.28
C GLN A 22 -15.71 -2.71 1.51
N ASP A 23 -16.74 -1.90 1.81
CA ASP A 23 -18.03 -1.93 1.10
C ASP A 23 -17.90 -1.69 -0.40
N GLU A 24 -16.99 -0.81 -0.81
CA GLU A 24 -16.74 -0.47 -2.22
C GLU A 24 -16.07 -1.61 -2.98
N LEU A 25 -15.16 -2.34 -2.34
CA LEU A 25 -14.56 -3.55 -2.89
C LEU A 25 -15.59 -4.66 -2.99
N GLU A 26 -16.28 -4.96 -1.89
CA GLU A 26 -17.27 -6.05 -1.84
C GLU A 26 -18.37 -5.83 -2.89
N TYR A 27 -18.83 -4.59 -3.06
CA TYR A 27 -19.81 -4.25 -4.08
C TYR A 27 -19.31 -4.56 -5.50
N ARG A 28 -18.06 -4.20 -5.82
CA ARG A 28 -17.45 -4.47 -7.13
C ARG A 28 -17.28 -5.97 -7.37
N LEU A 29 -16.72 -6.69 -6.40
CA LEU A 29 -16.50 -8.13 -6.51
C LEU A 29 -17.82 -8.91 -6.65
N LYS A 30 -18.91 -8.47 -6.00
CA LYS A 30 -20.24 -9.08 -6.17
C LYS A 30 -20.89 -8.78 -7.52
N LYS A 31 -20.57 -7.64 -8.14
CA LYS A 31 -21.16 -7.20 -9.40
C LYS A 31 -20.35 -7.58 -10.62
N TRP A 32 -19.06 -7.87 -10.45
CA TRP A 32 -18.18 -8.35 -11.48
C TRP A 32 -18.43 -9.85 -11.69
N PRO A 33 -19.07 -10.28 -12.80
CA PRO A 33 -19.41 -11.68 -13.01
C PRO A 33 -18.14 -12.52 -13.11
N ALA A 34 -18.11 -13.65 -12.39
CA ALA A 34 -17.00 -14.60 -12.47
C ALA A 34 -17.08 -15.41 -13.78
N ASP A 35 -16.07 -15.27 -14.62
CA ASP A 35 -15.82 -16.16 -15.74
C ASP A 35 -14.83 -17.26 -15.30
N LEU A 36 -15.36 -18.47 -15.10
CA LEU A 36 -14.56 -19.62 -14.66
C LEU A 36 -13.56 -20.12 -15.71
N SER A 37 -13.66 -19.64 -16.95
CA SER A 37 -12.67 -19.91 -17.99
C SER A 37 -11.41 -19.04 -17.88
N GLN A 38 -11.46 -17.97 -17.06
CA GLN A 38 -10.37 -17.02 -16.82
C GLN A 38 -10.20 -16.79 -15.30
N ASN A 39 -10.03 -17.87 -14.55
CA ASN A 39 -9.89 -17.81 -13.09
C ASN A 39 -8.72 -16.89 -12.67
N GLU A 40 -7.60 -16.95 -13.38
CA GLU A 40 -6.40 -16.17 -13.10
C GLU A 40 -6.68 -14.66 -13.15
N VAL A 41 -7.53 -14.22 -14.09
CA VAL A 41 -7.92 -12.82 -14.22
C VAL A 41 -8.68 -12.38 -12.98
N HIS A 42 -9.68 -13.17 -12.55
CA HIS A 42 -10.47 -12.90 -11.36
C HIS A 42 -9.63 -12.91 -10.08
N GLU A 43 -8.76 -13.90 -9.94
CA GLU A 43 -7.89 -14.06 -8.77
C GLU A 43 -6.90 -12.90 -8.66
N VAL A 44 -6.16 -12.59 -9.73
CA VAL A 44 -5.10 -11.56 -9.69
C VAL A 44 -5.69 -10.18 -9.49
N ILE A 45 -6.68 -9.79 -10.29
CA ILE A 45 -7.28 -8.45 -10.20
C ILE A 45 -8.02 -8.32 -8.87
N GLY A 46 -8.80 -9.33 -8.47
CA GLY A 46 -9.50 -9.34 -7.19
C GLY A 46 -8.54 -9.24 -6.00
N ALA A 47 -7.44 -9.99 -6.01
CA ALA A 47 -6.41 -9.94 -4.97
C ALA A 47 -5.69 -8.59 -4.92
N LEU A 48 -5.36 -7.98 -6.06
CA LEU A 48 -4.73 -6.66 -6.11
C LEU A 48 -5.67 -5.55 -5.60
N LEU A 49 -6.97 -5.60 -5.93
CA LEU A 49 -7.97 -4.70 -5.36
C LEU A 49 -8.09 -4.86 -3.84
N ALA A 50 -8.17 -6.10 -3.37
CA ALA A 50 -8.22 -6.41 -1.93
C ALA A 50 -6.96 -5.94 -1.20
N ARG A 51 -5.79 -6.10 -1.84
CA ARG A 51 -4.50 -5.63 -1.32
C ARG A 51 -4.48 -4.11 -1.21
N GLN A 52 -5.01 -3.38 -2.20
CA GLN A 52 -5.10 -1.92 -2.15
C GLN A 52 -5.97 -1.44 -0.99
N VAL A 53 -7.14 -2.06 -0.78
CA VAL A 53 -8.02 -1.75 0.36
C VAL A 53 -7.33 -2.08 1.68
N THR A 54 -6.67 -3.23 1.77
CA THR A 54 -5.95 -3.64 2.98
C THR A 54 -4.89 -2.61 3.35
N LEU A 55 -4.05 -2.18 2.42
CA LEU A 55 -3.02 -1.18 2.68
C LEU A 55 -3.61 0.16 3.13
N ALA A 56 -4.67 0.63 2.47
CA ALA A 56 -5.34 1.87 2.83
C ALA A 56 -5.94 1.82 4.25
N VAL A 57 -6.63 0.73 4.58
CA VAL A 57 -7.25 0.52 5.90
C VAL A 57 -6.19 0.36 6.98
N GLN A 58 -5.12 -0.40 6.73
CA GLN A 58 -4.04 -0.59 7.70
C GLN A 58 -3.32 0.71 8.02
N LEU A 59 -3.06 1.56 7.02
CA LEU A 59 -2.50 2.90 7.26
C LEU A 59 -3.50 3.75 8.06
N ALA A 60 -4.77 3.75 7.68
CA ALA A 60 -5.81 4.54 8.36
C ALA A 60 -5.94 4.17 9.85
N SER A 61 -5.94 2.88 10.17
CA SER A 61 -6.07 2.39 11.55
C SER A 61 -4.79 2.59 12.39
N SER A 62 -3.67 2.95 11.76
CA SER A 62 -2.36 3.09 12.42
C SER A 62 -1.93 4.56 12.49
N PHE A 63 -2.51 5.34 13.41
CA PHE A 63 -2.21 6.77 13.56
C PHE A 63 -0.72 7.09 13.71
N SER A 64 0.02 6.27 14.46
CA SER A 64 1.47 6.43 14.65
C SER A 64 2.25 6.36 13.34
N SER A 65 1.68 5.73 12.30
CA SER A 65 2.30 5.60 10.99
C SER A 65 2.09 6.82 10.09
N TRP A 66 1.30 7.82 10.51
CA TRP A 66 1.02 9.01 9.70
C TRP A 66 2.15 10.03 9.82
N ASN A 67 3.35 9.64 9.43
CA ASN A 67 4.53 10.48 9.50
C ASN A 67 5.46 10.21 8.30
N GLY A 68 6.49 11.05 8.18
CA GLY A 68 7.43 11.00 7.06
C GLY A 68 8.29 9.73 6.95
N HIS A 69 8.41 8.92 8.01
CA HIS A 69 9.14 7.66 7.98
C HIS A 69 8.28 6.50 7.50
N VAL A 70 7.05 6.37 8.01
CA VAL A 70 6.25 5.15 7.83
C VAL A 70 5.18 5.32 6.75
N GLY A 71 4.53 6.48 6.68
CA GLY A 71 3.47 6.76 5.70
C GLY A 71 3.91 6.49 4.26
N PRO A 72 5.09 7.00 3.83
CA PRO A 72 5.63 6.72 2.50
C PRO A 72 5.83 5.24 2.17
N LEU A 73 6.11 4.36 3.14
CA LEU A 73 6.27 2.93 2.89
C LEU A 73 4.95 2.27 2.44
N PHE A 74 3.84 2.65 3.11
CA PHE A 74 2.49 2.22 2.70
C PHE A 74 2.15 2.79 1.34
N LEU A 75 2.33 4.09 1.14
CA LEU A 75 2.01 4.77 -0.11
C LEU A 75 2.83 4.25 -1.29
N ARG A 76 4.10 3.91 -1.06
CA ARG A 76 4.96 3.29 -2.07
C ARG A 76 4.42 1.93 -2.47
N THR A 77 4.06 1.09 -1.51
CA THR A 77 3.49 -0.25 -1.76
C THR A 77 2.14 -0.14 -2.48
N MET A 78 1.29 0.82 -2.09
CA MET A 78 0.03 1.11 -2.79
C MET A 78 0.26 1.59 -4.23
N ALA A 79 1.38 2.27 -4.48
CA ALA A 79 1.76 2.66 -5.83
C ALA A 79 2.21 1.47 -6.69
N ASP A 80 2.93 0.49 -6.12
CA ASP A 80 3.22 -0.79 -6.81
C ASP A 80 1.91 -1.48 -7.20
N VAL A 81 0.98 -1.62 -6.25
CA VAL A 81 -0.31 -2.27 -6.50
C VAL A 81 -1.07 -1.58 -7.63
N TYR A 82 -1.12 -0.24 -7.62
CA TYR A 82 -1.79 0.51 -8.68
C TYR A 82 -1.11 0.33 -10.05
N ILE A 83 0.22 0.40 -10.15
CA ILE A 83 0.92 0.22 -11.43
C ILE A 83 0.75 -1.22 -11.92
N ASN A 84 0.87 -2.21 -11.03
CA ASN A 84 0.67 -3.62 -11.37
C ASN A 84 -0.74 -3.86 -11.90
N ILE A 85 -1.79 -3.42 -11.18
CA ILE A 85 -3.16 -3.63 -11.64
C ILE A 85 -3.45 -2.86 -12.93
N ALA A 86 -2.98 -1.62 -13.06
CA ALA A 86 -3.18 -0.83 -14.27
C ALA A 86 -2.53 -1.50 -15.49
N TRP A 87 -1.35 -2.09 -15.31
CA TRP A 87 -0.65 -2.83 -16.36
C TRP A 87 -1.34 -4.17 -16.67
N VAL A 88 -1.72 -4.95 -15.65
CA VAL A 88 -2.48 -6.21 -15.86
C VAL A 88 -3.76 -5.95 -16.63
N LEU A 89 -4.47 -4.86 -16.33
CA LEU A 89 -5.73 -4.49 -16.98
C LEU A 89 -5.62 -4.19 -18.48
N CYS A 90 -4.43 -3.92 -19.03
CA CYS A 90 -4.25 -3.71 -20.47
C CYS A 90 -4.32 -5.01 -21.28
N ASP A 91 -3.93 -6.15 -20.68
CA ASP A 91 -4.04 -7.49 -21.28
C ASP A 91 -4.26 -8.51 -20.15
N PRO A 92 -5.50 -8.60 -19.61
CA PRO A 92 -5.77 -9.33 -18.38
C PRO A 92 -5.42 -10.81 -18.47
N ASP A 93 -5.70 -11.47 -19.59
CA ASP A 93 -5.52 -12.91 -19.75
C ASP A 93 -4.04 -13.32 -19.68
N ASP A 94 -3.17 -12.64 -20.45
CA ASP A 94 -1.73 -12.94 -20.44
C ASP A 94 -1.04 -12.41 -19.18
N ARG A 95 -1.31 -11.17 -18.78
CA ARG A 95 -0.56 -10.51 -17.71
C ARG A 95 -0.92 -11.05 -16.32
N ALA A 96 -2.14 -11.53 -16.11
CA ALA A 96 -2.51 -12.23 -14.88
C ALA A 96 -1.75 -13.57 -14.75
N LYS A 97 -1.68 -14.35 -15.83
CA LYS A 97 -0.91 -15.61 -15.86
C LYS A 97 0.58 -15.35 -15.57
N LYS A 98 1.17 -14.34 -16.20
CA LYS A 98 2.57 -13.92 -15.93
C LYS A 98 2.78 -13.56 -14.47
N PHE A 99 1.85 -12.82 -13.86
CA PHE A 99 1.92 -12.43 -12.46
C PHE A 99 1.95 -13.65 -11.52
N ILE A 100 1.05 -14.62 -11.74
CA ILE A 100 1.01 -15.86 -10.96
C ILE A 100 2.27 -16.69 -11.16
N LEU A 101 2.65 -16.96 -12.41
CA LEU A 101 3.79 -17.82 -12.73
C LEU A 101 5.09 -17.28 -12.14
N TYR A 102 5.31 -15.96 -12.24
CA TYR A 102 6.47 -15.36 -11.61
C TYR A 102 6.43 -15.48 -10.08
N GLY A 103 5.29 -15.23 -9.44
CA GLY A 103 5.13 -15.36 -8.00
C GLY A 103 5.44 -16.78 -7.50
N LEU A 104 4.93 -17.80 -8.20
CA LEU A 104 5.24 -19.20 -7.92
C LEU A 104 6.72 -19.52 -8.16
N GLY A 105 7.31 -18.99 -9.23
CA GLY A 105 8.74 -19.12 -9.51
C GLY A 105 9.63 -18.54 -8.41
N GLN A 106 9.28 -17.38 -7.86
CA GLN A 106 10.00 -16.78 -6.72
C GLN A 106 9.85 -17.63 -5.45
N ALA A 107 8.64 -18.13 -5.18
CA ALA A 107 8.40 -19.02 -4.03
C ALA A 107 9.21 -20.33 -4.15
N LYS A 108 9.34 -20.88 -5.36
CA LYS A 108 10.20 -22.03 -5.66
C LYS A 108 11.68 -21.69 -5.46
N LEU A 109 12.16 -20.57 -5.98
CA LEU A 109 13.55 -20.14 -5.82
C LEU A 109 13.93 -20.00 -4.34
N GLU A 110 13.05 -19.39 -3.54
CA GLU A 110 13.25 -19.28 -2.10
C GLU A 110 13.31 -20.67 -1.42
N LEU A 111 12.41 -21.58 -1.79
CA LEU A 111 12.40 -22.95 -1.29
C LEU A 111 13.73 -23.67 -1.60
N GLU A 112 14.23 -23.55 -2.82
CA GLU A 112 15.51 -24.16 -3.23
C GLU A 112 16.71 -23.55 -2.49
N HIS A 113 16.74 -22.25 -2.27
CA HIS A 113 17.77 -21.62 -1.43
C HIS A 113 17.75 -22.14 0.00
N ARG A 114 16.56 -22.29 0.61
CA ARG A 114 16.44 -22.86 1.95
C ARG A 114 16.86 -24.32 2.00
N ARG A 115 16.52 -25.12 0.98
CA ARG A 115 16.98 -26.52 0.88
C ARG A 115 18.50 -26.61 0.80
N ALA A 116 19.12 -25.75 -0.01
CA ALA A 116 20.57 -25.67 -0.12
C ALA A 116 21.23 -25.31 1.22
N ASP A 117 20.70 -24.30 1.94
CA ASP A 117 21.18 -23.94 3.29
C ASP A 117 21.06 -25.12 4.26
N LEU A 118 19.89 -25.76 4.32
CA LEU A 118 19.65 -26.90 5.19
C LEU A 118 20.47 -28.15 4.84
N ALA A 119 20.99 -28.26 3.62
CA ALA A 119 21.91 -29.34 3.26
C ALA A 119 23.33 -29.11 3.81
N THR A 120 23.68 -27.87 4.17
CA THR A 120 25.01 -27.52 4.72
C THR A 120 25.10 -27.65 6.24
N ARG A 121 23.97 -27.83 6.93
CA ARG A 121 23.89 -27.87 8.39
C ARG A 121 22.82 -28.83 8.87
N GLU A 122 22.84 -29.16 10.15
CA GLU A 122 21.75 -29.93 10.74
C GLU A 122 20.45 -29.10 10.75
N ALA A 123 19.45 -29.57 10.01
CA ALA A 123 18.16 -28.91 9.88
C ALA A 123 17.29 -29.16 11.11
N LYS A 124 16.73 -28.08 11.69
CA LYS A 124 15.75 -28.24 12.76
C LYS A 124 14.43 -28.73 12.18
N ARG A 125 13.72 -29.59 12.92
CA ARG A 125 12.40 -30.12 12.51
C ARG A 125 11.43 -29.03 12.01
N GLY A 126 11.35 -27.90 12.73
CA GLY A 126 10.46 -26.80 12.32
C GLY A 126 10.86 -26.09 11.02
N GLU A 127 12.12 -26.17 10.58
CA GLU A 127 12.57 -25.63 9.30
C GLU A 127 12.17 -26.55 8.14
N ILE A 128 12.29 -27.87 8.36
CA ILE A 128 11.83 -28.90 7.42
C ILE A 128 10.31 -28.78 7.21
N GLU A 129 9.55 -28.69 8.31
CA GLU A 129 8.09 -28.54 8.27
C GLU A 129 7.67 -27.26 7.52
N ARG A 130 8.35 -26.13 7.74
CA ARG A 130 8.09 -24.88 7.01
C ARG A 130 8.33 -25.02 5.51
N ASN A 131 9.42 -25.68 5.11
CA ASN A 131 9.72 -25.92 3.70
C ASN A 131 8.66 -26.82 3.05
N GLN A 132 8.19 -27.85 3.76
CA GLN A 132 7.10 -28.72 3.28
C GLN A 132 5.79 -27.95 3.11
N ILE A 133 5.41 -27.10 4.09
CA ILE A 133 4.21 -26.26 3.98
C ILE A 133 4.31 -25.33 2.75
N GLN A 134 5.47 -24.74 2.51
CA GLN A 134 5.70 -23.87 1.34
C GLN A 134 5.63 -24.65 0.03
N GLU A 135 6.23 -25.85 -0.03
CA GLU A 135 6.17 -26.72 -1.19
C GLU A 135 4.74 -27.19 -1.49
N ASP A 136 3.98 -27.59 -0.47
CA ASP A 136 2.57 -27.99 -0.61
C ASP A 136 1.72 -26.83 -1.14
N TRP A 137 1.98 -25.61 -0.69
CA TRP A 137 1.28 -24.43 -1.19
C TRP A 137 1.56 -24.14 -2.67
N ILE A 138 2.80 -24.34 -3.13
CA ILE A 138 3.17 -24.23 -4.56
C ILE A 138 2.46 -25.34 -5.34
N ASN A 139 2.61 -26.59 -4.92
CA ASN A 139 2.06 -27.77 -5.59
C ASN A 139 0.52 -27.77 -5.72
N ARG A 140 -0.20 -27.10 -4.80
CA ARG A 140 -1.66 -26.91 -4.90
C ARG A 140 -2.09 -26.05 -6.09
N GLN A 141 -1.22 -25.17 -6.57
CA GLN A 141 -1.50 -24.28 -7.69
C GLN A 141 -0.86 -24.79 -8.98
N ARG A 142 0.40 -25.21 -8.91
CA ARG A 142 1.13 -25.80 -10.02
C ARG A 142 2.23 -26.69 -9.47
N ALA A 143 2.43 -27.86 -10.07
CA ALA A 143 3.50 -28.76 -9.64
C ALA A 143 4.86 -28.05 -9.66
N THR A 144 5.61 -28.12 -8.55
CA THR A 144 6.88 -27.42 -8.36
C THR A 144 7.89 -27.76 -9.47
N PHE A 145 7.89 -29.01 -9.95
CA PHE A 145 8.77 -29.44 -11.04
C PHE A 145 8.42 -28.83 -12.41
N LEU A 146 7.18 -28.37 -12.61
CA LEU A 146 6.70 -27.67 -13.83
C LEU A 146 6.70 -26.14 -13.68
N THR A 147 7.24 -25.63 -12.58
CA THR A 147 7.29 -24.19 -12.28
C THR A 147 8.67 -23.64 -12.63
N ASP A 148 8.73 -22.73 -13.58
CA ASP A 148 9.99 -22.10 -13.99
C ASP A 148 10.40 -20.98 -13.04
N VAL A 149 11.71 -20.77 -12.91
CA VAL A 149 12.27 -19.67 -12.12
C VAL A 149 12.77 -18.58 -13.07
N ASN A 150 12.27 -17.36 -12.88
CA ASN A 150 12.72 -16.17 -13.60
C ASN A 150 13.44 -15.23 -12.62
N LEU A 151 14.70 -14.87 -12.91
CA LEU A 151 15.53 -13.97 -12.08
C LEU A 151 15.37 -12.48 -12.44
N GLY A 152 14.67 -12.17 -13.54
CA GLY A 152 14.40 -10.82 -13.99
C GLY A 152 13.16 -10.21 -13.31
N SER A 153 12.49 -9.27 -13.99
CA SER A 153 11.21 -8.75 -13.51
C SER A 153 10.04 -9.62 -13.96
N TRP A 154 8.96 -9.62 -13.17
CA TRP A 154 7.77 -10.43 -13.46
C TRP A 154 7.06 -10.06 -14.76
N SER A 155 7.14 -8.80 -15.16
CA SER A 155 6.60 -8.30 -16.41
C SER A 155 7.57 -8.45 -17.59
N GLY A 156 8.84 -8.80 -17.34
CA GLY A 156 9.92 -8.79 -18.33
C GLY A 156 10.44 -7.38 -18.68
N ILE A 157 9.84 -6.33 -18.10
CA ILE A 157 10.18 -4.92 -18.34
C ILE A 157 10.32 -4.15 -17.02
N SER A 158 10.79 -2.90 -17.09
CA SER A 158 10.89 -2.05 -15.91
C SER A 158 9.52 -1.57 -15.43
N THR A 159 9.37 -1.25 -14.13
CA THR A 159 8.12 -0.66 -13.61
C THR A 159 7.79 0.69 -14.25
N ARG A 160 8.80 1.44 -14.71
CA ARG A 160 8.61 2.66 -15.49
C ARG A 160 7.93 2.37 -16.82
N THR A 161 8.41 1.34 -17.53
CA THR A 161 7.84 0.90 -18.81
C THR A 161 6.41 0.39 -18.61
N MET A 162 6.15 -0.35 -17.54
CA MET A 162 4.78 -0.78 -17.20
C MET A 162 3.85 0.41 -16.98
N ALA A 163 4.31 1.44 -16.26
CA ALA A 163 3.53 2.64 -16.03
C ALA A 163 3.27 3.43 -17.32
N ASP A 164 4.24 3.46 -18.23
CA ASP A 164 4.10 4.09 -19.54
C ASP A 164 3.05 3.37 -20.40
N GLU A 165 3.17 2.05 -20.56
CA GLU A 165 2.20 1.22 -21.29
C GLU A 165 0.78 1.30 -20.70
N ALA A 166 0.67 1.43 -19.37
CA ALA A 166 -0.61 1.53 -18.68
C ALA A 166 -1.18 2.97 -18.64
N GLY A 167 -0.49 3.95 -19.23
CA GLY A 167 -0.91 5.35 -19.27
C GLY A 167 -0.89 6.06 -17.91
N CYS A 168 0.01 5.64 -17.00
CA CYS A 168 0.15 6.20 -15.65
C CYS A 168 1.61 6.58 -15.30
N LEU A 169 2.40 6.98 -16.30
CA LEU A 169 3.78 7.42 -16.13
C LEU A 169 3.93 8.63 -15.18
N ASP A 170 2.93 9.52 -15.14
CA ASP A 170 2.84 10.62 -14.19
C ASP A 170 2.86 10.12 -12.74
N PHE A 171 2.08 9.08 -12.45
CA PHE A 171 2.01 8.46 -11.15
C PHE A 171 3.32 7.76 -10.79
N TYR A 172 4.00 7.16 -11.76
CA TYR A 172 5.36 6.64 -11.54
C TYR A 172 6.36 7.76 -11.16
N ASN A 173 6.36 8.86 -11.91
CA ASN A 173 7.32 9.96 -11.70
C ASN A 173 7.08 10.71 -10.39
N TYR A 174 5.83 10.97 -10.04
CA TYR A 174 5.48 11.86 -8.92
C TYR A 174 5.07 11.13 -7.64
N VAL A 175 4.80 9.82 -7.69
CA VAL A 175 4.41 9.03 -6.51
C VAL A 175 5.37 7.88 -6.26
N TYR A 176 5.51 6.99 -7.23
CA TYR A 176 6.36 5.80 -7.08
C TYR A 176 7.81 6.20 -6.78
N THR A 177 8.40 7.03 -7.62
CA THR A 177 9.82 7.40 -7.51
C THR A 177 10.15 8.14 -6.22
N PRO A 178 9.40 9.20 -5.81
CA PRO A 178 9.70 9.91 -4.57
C PRO A 178 9.55 9.04 -3.32
N PHE A 179 8.57 8.14 -3.28
CA PHE A 179 8.42 7.24 -2.13
C PHE A 179 9.38 6.05 -2.16
N SER A 180 9.94 5.68 -3.32
CA SER A 180 11.02 4.68 -3.41
C SER A 180 12.24 5.11 -2.61
N SER A 181 12.50 6.42 -2.50
CA SER A 181 13.58 6.94 -1.68
C SER A 181 13.47 6.53 -0.20
N CYS A 182 12.24 6.43 0.32
CA CYS A 182 11.97 5.95 1.68
C CYS A 182 12.21 4.45 1.78
N THR A 183 11.65 3.66 0.86
CA THR A 183 11.78 2.20 0.86
C THR A 183 13.22 1.73 0.72
N HIS A 184 14.04 2.43 -0.07
CA HIS A 184 15.44 2.08 -0.31
C HIS A 184 16.42 2.83 0.62
N SER A 185 15.93 3.62 1.58
CA SER A 185 16.78 4.42 2.48
C SER A 185 17.81 5.28 1.73
N THR A 186 17.43 5.83 0.57
CA THR A 186 18.32 6.64 -0.26
C THR A 186 18.68 7.95 0.43
N TRP A 187 19.72 8.63 -0.05
CA TRP A 187 20.17 9.93 0.48
C TRP A 187 19.02 10.93 0.63
N TYR A 188 18.11 11.03 -0.34
CA TYR A 188 16.98 11.96 -0.29
C TYR A 188 16.09 11.76 0.95
N HIS A 189 15.93 10.52 1.42
CA HIS A 189 15.13 10.24 2.61
C HIS A 189 15.95 10.44 3.90
N VAL A 190 17.11 9.79 4.00
CA VAL A 190 17.92 9.84 5.23
C VAL A 190 18.43 11.25 5.54
N ALA A 191 18.73 12.06 4.52
CA ALA A 191 19.15 13.43 4.73
C ALA A 191 18.05 14.34 5.28
N ARG A 192 16.78 14.01 5.05
CA ARG A 192 15.62 14.78 5.52
C ARG A 192 15.17 14.39 6.92
N TYR A 193 15.32 13.12 7.27
CA TYR A 193 14.67 12.56 8.46
C TYR A 193 15.63 11.95 9.48
N ASN A 194 16.92 11.80 9.14
CA ASN A 194 17.91 11.18 10.03
C ASN A 194 19.15 12.07 10.23
N LEU A 195 19.11 13.33 9.81
CA LEU A 195 20.20 14.28 9.94
C LEU A 195 19.69 15.63 10.49
N ILE A 196 20.49 16.25 11.36
CA ILE A 196 20.32 17.64 11.79
C ILE A 196 21.62 18.42 11.56
N PRO A 197 21.60 19.75 11.36
CA PRO A 197 22.83 20.53 11.23
C PRO A 197 23.61 20.54 12.56
N CYS A 198 24.93 20.41 12.49
CA CYS A 198 25.81 20.55 13.65
C CYS A 198 25.74 21.97 14.22
N ASN A 199 25.62 22.13 15.54
CA ASN A 199 25.54 23.45 16.19
C ASN A 199 26.88 24.20 16.24
N ASN A 200 28.01 23.55 15.93
CA ASN A 200 29.33 24.19 15.97
C ASN A 200 29.64 24.90 14.63
N PRO A 201 29.77 26.24 14.59
CA PRO A 201 30.09 26.96 13.37
C PRO A 201 31.45 26.57 12.77
N LEU A 202 32.43 26.17 13.60
CA LEU A 202 33.75 25.71 13.13
C LEU A 202 33.67 24.37 12.38
N HIS A 203 32.59 23.61 12.57
CA HIS A 203 32.34 22.36 11.85
C HIS A 203 31.58 22.58 10.53
N ARG A 204 31.43 23.84 10.09
CA ARG A 204 30.73 24.25 8.86
C ARG A 204 29.27 23.77 8.78
N TYR A 205 28.63 23.56 9.93
CA TYR A 205 27.25 23.06 10.03
C TYR A 205 27.00 21.75 9.26
N HIS A 206 28.01 20.85 9.19
CA HIS A 206 27.80 19.54 8.56
C HIS A 206 26.65 18.79 9.24
N SER A 207 26.02 17.90 8.49
CA SER A 207 24.90 17.09 8.98
C SER A 207 25.38 16.00 9.94
N VAL A 208 24.79 15.95 11.14
CA VAL A 208 25.04 14.89 12.13
C VAL A 208 23.83 13.95 12.23
N PRO A 209 24.04 12.64 12.43
CA PRO A 209 22.96 11.68 12.63
C PRO A 209 22.07 12.03 13.81
N ALA A 210 20.76 11.90 13.63
CA ALA A 210 19.78 12.09 14.69
C ALA A 210 18.57 11.17 14.51
N ILE A 211 17.94 10.83 15.63
CA ILE A 211 16.59 10.25 15.67
C ILE A 211 15.64 11.42 15.90
N ILE A 212 14.80 11.70 14.90
CA ILE A 212 13.95 12.89 14.89
C ILE A 212 12.50 12.46 15.07
N ASP A 213 11.82 13.02 16.07
CA ASP A 213 10.37 12.86 16.21
C ASP A 213 9.65 13.75 15.18
N ILE A 214 8.93 13.10 14.27
CA ILE A 214 8.19 13.78 13.20
C ILE A 214 6.71 13.93 13.61
N PRO A 215 6.11 15.11 13.43
CA PRO A 215 4.69 15.30 13.71
C PRO A 215 3.80 14.44 12.81
N LEU A 216 2.60 14.16 13.31
CA LEU A 216 1.55 13.48 12.53
C LEU A 216 1.09 14.36 11.37
N ASP A 217 0.95 13.75 10.19
CA ASP A 217 0.47 14.40 8.98
C ASP A 217 -0.67 13.58 8.35
N PRO A 218 -1.94 14.02 8.52
CA PRO A 218 -3.10 13.39 7.89
C PRO A 218 -3.04 13.34 6.36
N HIS A 219 -2.15 14.10 5.72
CA HIS A 219 -1.96 14.05 4.27
C HIS A 219 -1.61 12.64 3.77
N TYR A 220 -0.86 11.84 4.55
CA TYR A 220 -0.54 10.46 4.18
C TYR A 220 -1.80 9.59 4.07
N LEU A 221 -2.75 9.73 5.00
CA LEU A 221 -4.03 9.04 4.91
C LEU A 221 -4.85 9.54 3.71
N HIS A 222 -4.87 10.85 3.48
CA HIS A 222 -5.60 11.40 2.34
C HIS A 222 -5.04 10.88 0.99
N LEU A 223 -3.71 10.78 0.84
CA LEU A 223 -3.09 10.16 -0.33
C LEU A 223 -3.47 8.68 -0.47
N ALA A 224 -3.50 7.91 0.62
CA ALA A 224 -3.92 6.51 0.55
C ALA A 224 -5.37 6.37 0.05
N ALA A 225 -6.29 7.21 0.54
CA ALA A 225 -7.66 7.24 0.05
C ALA A 225 -7.73 7.61 -1.44
N ARG A 226 -6.91 8.57 -1.90
CA ARG A 226 -6.82 8.92 -3.33
C ARG A 226 -6.27 7.77 -4.18
N TYR A 227 -5.28 7.03 -3.69
CA TYR A 227 -4.69 5.91 -4.42
C TYR A 227 -5.65 4.74 -4.50
N LEU A 228 -6.40 4.47 -3.43
CA LEU A 228 -7.51 3.52 -3.47
C LEU A 228 -8.55 3.93 -4.51
N GLN A 229 -9.02 5.17 -4.49
CA GLN A 229 -10.00 5.66 -5.46
C GLN A 229 -9.47 5.56 -6.90
N LYS A 230 -8.20 5.87 -7.14
CA LYS A 230 -7.55 5.77 -8.45
C LYS A 230 -7.51 4.31 -8.94
N THR A 231 -7.19 3.35 -8.05
CA THR A 231 -7.22 1.91 -8.36
C THR A 231 -8.63 1.43 -8.69
N LEU A 232 -9.62 1.76 -7.86
CA LEU A 232 -11.02 1.37 -8.09
C LEU A 232 -11.56 1.98 -9.39
N ALA A 233 -11.24 3.24 -9.68
CA ALA A 233 -11.64 3.89 -10.93
C ALA A 233 -11.00 3.22 -12.16
N LYS A 234 -9.73 2.76 -12.06
CA LYS A 234 -9.08 2.05 -13.16
C LYS A 234 -9.71 0.70 -13.45
N PHE A 235 -10.15 0.00 -12.40
CA PHE A 235 -10.96 -1.21 -12.56
C PHE A 235 -12.31 -0.93 -13.21
N ASP A 236 -13.02 0.12 -12.75
CA ASP A 236 -14.32 0.51 -13.31
C ASP A 236 -14.23 0.96 -14.78
N GLU A 237 -13.09 1.50 -15.21
CA GLU A 237 -12.83 1.89 -16.60
C GLU A 237 -12.88 0.67 -17.54
N VAL A 238 -12.39 -0.48 -17.09
CA VAL A 238 -12.27 -1.70 -17.91
C VAL A 238 -13.51 -2.59 -17.83
N PHE A 239 -14.05 -2.78 -16.62
CA PHE A 239 -15.16 -3.73 -16.39
C PHE A 239 -16.53 -3.07 -16.21
N GLY A 240 -16.61 -1.74 -16.32
CA GLY A 240 -17.84 -0.97 -16.26
C GLY A 240 -17.99 -0.14 -14.99
N LYS A 241 -18.89 0.86 -15.05
CA LYS A 241 -19.05 1.84 -13.97
C LYS A 241 -19.80 1.26 -12.76
N PHE A 242 -19.05 0.82 -11.75
CA PHE A 242 -19.58 0.41 -10.45
C PHE A 242 -19.71 1.59 -9.48
N THR A 243 -20.49 2.62 -9.84
CA THR A 243 -20.62 3.84 -9.03
C THR A 243 -21.63 3.70 -7.90
N ARG A 244 -21.23 4.09 -6.67
CA ARG A 244 -22.13 4.36 -5.54
C ARG A 244 -22.13 5.87 -5.19
N ARG A 245 -23.12 6.33 -4.41
CA ARG A 245 -23.37 7.76 -4.10
C ARG A 245 -22.21 8.54 -3.44
N LYS A 246 -21.33 7.89 -2.66
CA LYS A 246 -20.13 8.50 -2.05
C LYS A 246 -18.99 7.49 -2.01
N SER A 247 -17.79 7.86 -2.44
CA SER A 247 -16.61 7.02 -2.33
C SER A 247 -16.05 7.00 -0.90
N ALA A 248 -15.12 6.08 -0.60
CA ALA A 248 -14.34 6.12 0.63
C ALA A 248 -13.54 7.44 0.75
N LEU A 249 -13.00 7.95 -0.36
CA LEU A 249 -12.32 9.24 -0.40
C LEU A 249 -13.25 10.40 0.00
N ASP A 250 -14.49 10.40 -0.50
CA ASP A 250 -15.48 11.43 -0.15
C ASP A 250 -15.81 11.37 1.35
N VAL A 251 -16.03 10.17 1.88
CA VAL A 251 -16.31 9.95 3.31
C VAL A 251 -15.17 10.47 4.19
N LEU A 252 -13.92 10.18 3.82
CA LEU A 252 -12.76 10.67 4.55
C LEU A 252 -12.65 12.20 4.46
N THR A 253 -12.76 12.76 3.26
CA THR A 253 -12.60 14.20 3.01
C THR A 253 -13.67 15.01 3.75
N ASP A 254 -14.93 14.59 3.67
CA ASP A 254 -16.04 15.20 4.40
C ASP A 254 -15.83 15.12 5.92
N GLY A 255 -15.36 13.96 6.40
CA GLY A 255 -15.06 13.71 7.80
C GLY A 255 -13.97 14.62 8.34
N LEU A 256 -12.82 14.69 7.66
CA LEU A 256 -11.70 15.55 8.04
C LEU A 256 -12.09 17.03 8.00
N ALA A 257 -12.77 17.49 6.95
CA ALA A 257 -13.23 18.88 6.85
C ALA A 257 -14.22 19.25 7.97
N LYS A 258 -15.06 18.29 8.42
CA LYS A 258 -15.93 18.49 9.58
C LYS A 258 -15.12 18.66 10.87
N LEU A 259 -14.09 17.83 11.08
CA LEU A 259 -13.22 17.93 12.26
C LEU A 259 -12.47 19.26 12.31
N GLU A 260 -11.92 19.70 11.18
CA GLU A 260 -11.23 21.00 11.08
C GLU A 260 -12.15 22.16 11.45
N ARG A 261 -13.38 22.19 10.89
CA ARG A 261 -14.39 23.21 11.24
C ARG A 261 -14.77 23.19 12.71
N GLU A 262 -14.83 22.02 13.34
CA GLU A 262 -15.12 21.90 14.78
C GLU A 262 -13.95 22.34 15.66
N ALA A 263 -12.71 22.07 15.23
CA ALA A 263 -11.50 22.52 15.91
C ALA A 263 -11.31 24.05 15.81
N ALA A 264 -11.72 24.66 14.69
CA ALA A 264 -11.60 26.10 14.45
C ALA A 264 -12.63 26.96 15.21
N LYS A 265 -13.70 26.38 15.78
CA LYS A 265 -14.70 27.16 16.54
C LYS A 265 -14.09 27.67 17.85
N PRO A 266 -14.03 29.00 18.09
CA PRO A 266 -13.49 29.54 19.32
C PRO A 266 -14.30 29.04 20.52
N SER A 267 -13.63 28.58 21.58
CA SER A 267 -14.32 28.21 22.80
C SER A 267 -15.09 29.42 23.31
N ARG A 268 -16.43 29.36 23.34
CA ARG A 268 -17.26 30.35 24.04
C ARG A 268 -16.76 30.43 25.48
N ARG A 269 -15.89 31.40 25.80
CA ARG A 269 -15.50 31.73 27.17
C ARG A 269 -16.81 32.03 27.89
N ARG A 270 -17.13 31.25 28.92
CA ARG A 270 -18.13 31.62 29.92
C ARG A 270 -17.75 33.01 30.41
N ARG A 271 -18.49 34.04 29.98
CA ARG A 271 -18.47 35.34 30.67
C ARG A 271 -18.95 35.03 32.08
N SER A 272 -18.02 34.97 33.03
CA SER A 272 -18.36 35.03 34.45
C SER A 272 -19.10 36.35 34.64
N LYS A 273 -20.39 36.26 34.98
CA LYS A 273 -21.09 37.38 35.62
C LYS A 273 -20.25 37.75 36.85
N ARG A 274 -19.55 38.89 36.80
CA ARG A 274 -19.18 39.58 38.03
C ARG A 274 -20.42 40.33 38.46
N ALA A 275 -20.97 39.88 39.58
CA ALA A 275 -21.80 40.69 40.46
C ALA A 275 -20.95 41.83 41.05
#